data_AF-A0A368SY05-F1
#
_entry.id   AF-A0A368SY05-F1
#
_cell.length_a   1.000
_cell.length_b   1.000
_cell.length_c   1.000
_cell.angle_alpha   90.00
_cell.angle_beta   90.00
_cell.angle_gamma   90.00
#
_symmetry.space_group_name_H-M   'P 1'
#
loop_
_entity.id
_entity.type
_entity.pdbx_description
1 polymer ?
#
loop_
_entity_poly.entity_id
_entity_poly.type
_entity_poly.pdbx_seq_one_letter_code
_entity_poly.pdbx_strand_id
1 'polypeptide(L)'
;MLALNPARTVWRYGPRSLPVLLLDLGHAVGALLAAAAARGVTARAEIGPPGRTLAAEAGLPFSDGAVRWPRTAPEYPMAVVRLDLPPPPSGSAPLDSPDGLASAAPDAPGGAVPGSPRSLDGTVPGPPAPPGGTASELLGGPAAPAPCPEWSTTRSGRLPTAPVAGADLDMVAAALAALSSAPAAATIELPPVPPPSAGTLLTRHSAPWPHIGGGGAAVPAAVTEAAAALHGTERVLAVHPREVPDLAAALAERCCGQPQVSAADTLLLLLGSPDPAPQAALTEHVSAGLAAHAAWLTATATGHPVRPVGCWLDTVLHTPQGRRRVLHALAVGSARQR
;
A
#
# COMPACT_ATOMS: atom_id res chain seq x y z
N MET A 1 -12.71 11.59 -2.18
CA MET A 1 -11.30 11.78 -1.75
C MET A 1 -10.92 10.64 -0.81
N LEU A 2 -9.68 10.17 -0.86
CA LEU A 2 -9.10 9.23 0.10
C LEU A 2 -7.94 9.92 0.84
N ALA A 3 -7.96 9.80 2.17
CA ALA A 3 -6.94 10.39 3.03
C ALA A 3 -6.40 9.34 4.01
N LEU A 4 -5.14 9.54 4.41
CA LEU A 4 -4.43 8.68 5.35
C LEU A 4 -4.46 9.29 6.74
N ASN A 5 -4.69 8.47 7.76
CA ASN A 5 -4.56 8.84 9.17
C ASN A 5 -3.52 7.91 9.82
N PRO A 6 -2.32 8.41 10.16
CA PRO A 6 -1.24 7.55 10.62
C PRO A 6 -1.39 7.07 12.06
N ALA A 7 -2.24 7.70 12.88
CA ALA A 7 -2.25 7.51 14.34
C ALA A 7 -2.40 6.04 14.75
N ARG A 8 -3.33 5.31 14.11
CA ARG A 8 -3.59 3.90 14.44
C ARG A 8 -2.48 2.97 13.93
N THR A 9 -1.89 3.28 12.78
CA THR A 9 -0.89 2.42 12.14
C THR A 9 0.47 2.61 12.79
N VAL A 10 0.85 3.84 13.12
CA VAL A 10 2.08 4.17 13.87
C VAL A 10 2.12 3.46 15.22
N TRP A 11 0.99 3.38 15.91
CA TRP A 11 0.95 2.63 17.17
C TRP A 11 1.43 1.19 17.04
N ARG A 12 1.14 0.54 15.91
CA ARG A 12 1.48 -0.86 15.68
C ARG A 12 2.83 -1.07 14.97
N TYR A 13 3.18 -0.18 14.04
CA TYR A 13 4.32 -0.39 13.12
C TYR A 13 5.45 0.64 13.30
N GLY A 14 5.25 1.65 14.15
CA GLY A 14 6.23 2.72 14.41
C GLY A 14 6.70 3.39 13.11
N PRO A 15 8.01 3.50 12.87
CA PRO A 15 8.55 4.17 11.68
C PRO A 15 8.23 3.43 10.36
N ARG A 16 7.85 2.15 10.43
CA ARG A 16 7.51 1.33 9.25
C ARG A 16 6.08 1.56 8.75
N SER A 17 5.34 2.49 9.35
CA SER A 17 3.92 2.69 9.05
C SER A 17 3.67 3.31 7.69
N LEU A 18 4.59 4.14 7.17
CA LEU A 18 4.38 4.84 5.91
C LEU A 18 4.21 3.86 4.73
N PRO A 19 5.12 2.91 4.46
CA PRO A 19 4.90 1.88 3.44
C PRO A 19 3.56 1.14 3.56
N VAL A 20 3.16 0.78 4.80
CA VAL A 20 1.90 0.07 5.06
C VAL A 20 0.69 0.94 4.71
N LEU A 21 0.69 2.21 5.11
CA LEU A 21 -0.38 3.16 4.78
C LEU A 21 -0.52 3.38 3.27
N LEU A 22 0.59 3.42 2.54
CA LEU A 22 0.59 3.59 1.08
C LEU A 22 0.06 2.33 0.36
N LEU A 23 0.38 1.14 0.87
CA LEU A 23 -0.21 -0.11 0.38
C LEU A 23 -1.72 -0.16 0.65
N ASP A 24 -2.15 0.23 1.85
CA ASP A 24 -3.57 0.30 2.23
C ASP A 24 -4.33 1.29 1.33
N LEU A 25 -3.71 2.42 0.98
CA LEU A 25 -4.26 3.35 -0.01
C LEU A 25 -4.48 2.68 -1.37
N GLY A 26 -3.50 1.92 -1.86
CA GLY A 26 -3.63 1.14 -3.10
C GLY A 26 -4.77 0.13 -3.06
N HIS A 27 -4.91 -0.60 -1.94
CA HIS A 27 -6.04 -1.52 -1.72
C HIS A 27 -7.39 -0.79 -1.70
N ALA A 28 -7.47 0.37 -1.06
CA ALA A 28 -8.69 1.18 -0.99
C ALA A 28 -9.10 1.73 -2.36
N VAL A 29 -8.13 2.25 -3.13
CA VAL A 29 -8.33 2.68 -4.51
C VAL A 29 -8.84 1.52 -5.36
N GLY A 30 -8.18 0.35 -5.29
CA GLY A 30 -8.60 -0.85 -6.02
C GLY A 30 -10.01 -1.29 -5.67
N ALA A 31 -10.36 -1.28 -4.38
CA ALA A 31 -11.70 -1.66 -3.92
C ALA A 31 -12.78 -0.71 -4.44
N LEU A 32 -12.56 0.60 -4.43
CA LEU A 32 -13.53 1.58 -4.94
C LEU A 32 -13.74 1.45 -6.45
N LEU A 33 -12.66 1.29 -7.20
CA LEU A 33 -12.74 1.15 -8.65
C LEU A 33 -13.42 -0.18 -9.03
N ALA A 34 -13.09 -1.26 -8.33
CA ALA A 34 -13.75 -2.55 -8.50
C ALA A 34 -15.25 -2.50 -8.17
N ALA A 35 -15.64 -1.77 -7.11
CA ALA A 35 -17.03 -1.57 -6.75
C ALA A 35 -17.79 -0.73 -7.80
N ALA A 36 -17.17 0.32 -8.34
CA ALA A 36 -17.74 1.11 -9.43
C ALA A 36 -17.96 0.25 -10.69
N ALA A 37 -16.95 -0.53 -11.07
CA ALA A 37 -17.01 -1.45 -12.21
C ALA A 37 -18.12 -2.51 -12.03
N ALA A 38 -18.24 -3.11 -10.84
CA ALA A 38 -19.32 -4.04 -10.51
C ALA A 38 -20.73 -3.40 -10.58
N ARG A 39 -20.80 -2.08 -10.54
CA ARG A 39 -22.03 -1.29 -10.67
C ARG A 39 -22.27 -0.76 -12.08
N GLY A 40 -21.37 -1.00 -13.02
CA GLY A 40 -21.44 -0.44 -14.38
C GLY A 40 -21.14 1.06 -14.43
N VAL A 41 -20.44 1.59 -13.41
CA VAL A 41 -20.04 3.00 -13.33
C VAL A 41 -18.58 3.10 -13.74
N THR A 42 -18.28 3.98 -14.70
CA THR A 42 -16.89 4.31 -15.06
C THR A 42 -16.25 5.08 -13.93
N ALA A 43 -15.02 4.72 -13.57
CA ALA A 43 -14.28 5.35 -12.51
C ALA A 43 -12.79 5.47 -12.85
N ARG A 44 -12.17 6.55 -12.40
CA ARG A 44 -10.72 6.81 -12.57
C ARG A 44 -10.11 7.25 -11.25
N ALA A 45 -8.83 6.92 -11.03
CA ALA A 45 -8.10 7.32 -9.84
C ALA A 45 -6.93 8.25 -10.18
N GLU A 46 -6.72 9.26 -9.34
CA GLU A 46 -5.56 10.15 -9.43
C GLU A 46 -4.80 10.06 -8.11
N ILE A 47 -3.49 9.78 -8.17
CA ILE A 47 -2.63 9.58 -7.00
C ILE A 47 -1.60 10.69 -6.89
N GLY A 48 -1.51 11.26 -5.69
CA GLY A 48 -0.64 12.37 -5.40
C GLY A 48 -1.00 13.72 -6.06
N PRO A 49 -2.22 14.04 -6.57
CA PRO A 49 -2.57 15.44 -6.73
C PRO A 49 -2.28 16.21 -5.44
N PRO A 50 -1.90 17.50 -5.53
CA PRO A 50 -1.65 18.30 -4.34
C PRO A 50 -2.84 18.21 -3.38
N GLY A 51 -2.59 17.88 -2.13
CA GLY A 51 -3.63 17.69 -1.12
C GLY A 51 -4.50 18.92 -0.93
N ARG A 52 -3.95 20.12 -1.18
CA ARG A 52 -4.72 21.38 -1.23
C ARG A 52 -5.80 21.32 -2.30
N THR A 53 -5.50 20.82 -3.49
CA THR A 53 -6.46 20.67 -4.58
C THR A 53 -7.54 19.65 -4.20
N LEU A 54 -7.14 18.50 -3.66
CA LEU A 54 -8.07 17.46 -3.22
C LEU A 54 -9.02 17.94 -2.12
N ALA A 55 -8.47 18.67 -1.13
CA ALA A 55 -9.25 19.25 -0.06
C ALA A 55 -10.20 20.33 -0.57
N ALA A 56 -9.75 21.21 -1.47
CA ALA A 56 -10.59 22.24 -2.07
C ALA A 56 -11.76 21.65 -2.88
N GLU A 57 -11.52 20.62 -3.68
CA GLU A 57 -12.59 19.91 -4.41
C GLU A 57 -13.62 19.27 -3.49
N ALA A 58 -13.20 18.83 -2.30
CA ALA A 58 -14.08 18.23 -1.30
C ALA A 58 -14.68 19.27 -0.33
N GLY A 59 -14.38 20.57 -0.48
CA GLY A 59 -14.85 21.62 0.42
C GLY A 59 -14.28 21.52 1.85
N LEU A 60 -13.05 21.03 2.00
CA LEU A 60 -12.45 20.69 3.29
C LEU A 60 -11.38 21.70 3.75
N PRO A 61 -11.24 21.94 5.07
CA PRO A 61 -10.20 22.81 5.61
C PRO A 61 -8.81 22.17 5.44
N PHE A 62 -7.85 22.90 4.87
CA PHE A 62 -6.50 22.40 4.59
C PHE A 62 -5.41 23.33 5.13
N SER A 63 -4.52 22.79 5.96
CA SER A 63 -3.36 23.50 6.51
C SER A 63 -2.22 22.52 6.84
N ASP A 64 -0.97 22.96 6.67
CA ASP A 64 0.23 22.16 6.97
C ASP A 64 0.25 20.77 6.31
N GLY A 65 -0.19 20.69 5.05
CA GLY A 65 -0.20 19.43 4.29
C GLY A 65 -1.30 18.45 4.70
N ALA A 66 -2.27 18.85 5.52
CA ALA A 66 -3.34 17.99 6.01
C ALA A 66 -4.71 18.67 6.04
N VAL A 67 -5.76 17.86 5.98
CA VAL A 67 -7.11 18.24 6.38
C VAL A 67 -7.21 18.15 7.90
N ARG A 68 -7.74 19.21 8.53
CA ARG A 68 -7.82 19.32 9.99
C ARG A 68 -9.23 19.69 10.42
N TRP A 69 -9.87 18.79 11.17
CA TRP A 69 -11.12 19.08 11.85
C TRP A 69 -10.88 19.32 13.34
N PRO A 70 -11.73 20.14 14.00
CA PRO A 70 -11.66 20.31 15.45
C PRO A 70 -11.78 18.95 16.16
N ARG A 71 -10.80 18.65 17.02
CA ARG A 71 -10.76 17.44 17.87
C ARG A 71 -10.59 16.11 17.12
N THR A 72 -10.19 16.12 15.84
CA THR A 72 -9.81 14.90 15.12
C THR A 72 -8.32 14.84 14.87
N ALA A 73 -7.81 13.64 14.59
CA ALA A 73 -6.46 13.51 14.06
C ALA A 73 -6.38 14.13 12.65
N PRO A 74 -5.20 14.61 12.23
CA PRO A 74 -5.00 15.12 10.87
C PRO A 74 -5.18 14.02 9.83
N GLU A 75 -5.76 14.38 8.69
CA GLU A 75 -5.95 13.48 7.55
C GLU A 75 -5.13 13.99 6.36
N TYR A 76 -4.40 13.12 5.68
CA TYR A 76 -3.52 13.50 4.59
C TYR A 76 -4.12 13.06 3.26
N PRO A 77 -4.73 13.96 2.46
CA PRO A 77 -5.27 13.60 1.15
C PRO A 77 -4.15 13.12 0.22
N MET A 78 -4.36 11.95 -0.37
CA MET A 78 -3.36 11.30 -1.23
C MET A 78 -3.92 10.80 -2.54
N ALA A 79 -5.23 10.58 -2.62
CA ALA A 79 -5.87 10.10 -3.83
C ALA A 79 -7.30 10.62 -3.97
N VAL A 80 -7.77 10.65 -5.20
CA VAL A 80 -9.19 10.80 -5.52
C VAL A 80 -9.61 9.72 -6.49
N VAL A 81 -10.81 9.18 -6.27
CA VAL A 81 -11.50 8.34 -7.24
C VAL A 81 -12.67 9.16 -7.77
N ARG A 82 -12.68 9.44 -9.07
CA ARG A 82 -13.76 10.15 -9.75
C ARG A 82 -14.69 9.12 -10.38
N LEU A 83 -15.99 9.28 -10.15
CA LEU A 83 -17.04 8.42 -10.67
C LEU A 83 -17.81 9.19 -11.74
N ASP A 84 -17.95 8.61 -12.93
CA ASP A 84 -18.79 9.17 -13.99
C ASP A 84 -20.23 8.70 -13.75
N LEU A 85 -20.89 9.36 -12.82
CA LEU A 85 -22.30 9.10 -12.52
C LEU A 85 -23.19 9.78 -13.57
N PRO A 86 -24.27 9.13 -14.02
CA PRO A 86 -25.29 9.83 -14.78
C PRO A 86 -25.83 11.01 -13.94
N PRO A 87 -26.23 12.12 -14.58
CA PRO A 87 -26.82 13.23 -13.86
C PRO A 87 -28.02 12.72 -13.03
N PRO A 88 -28.22 13.25 -11.82
CA PRO A 88 -29.34 12.84 -11.00
C PRO A 88 -30.65 13.12 -11.76
N PRO A 89 -31.68 12.26 -11.62
CA PRO A 89 -32.95 12.49 -12.29
C PRO A 89 -33.51 13.87 -11.89
N SER A 90 -33.90 14.66 -12.89
CA SER A 90 -34.49 15.99 -12.71
C SER A 90 -35.63 15.91 -11.69
N GLY A 91 -35.46 16.57 -10.54
CA GLY A 91 -36.44 16.57 -9.44
C GLY A 91 -35.98 15.90 -8.14
N SER A 92 -34.79 15.31 -8.11
CA SER A 92 -34.14 15.00 -6.84
C SER A 92 -33.68 16.31 -6.20
N ALA A 93 -34.38 16.74 -5.14
CA ALA A 93 -33.97 17.90 -4.35
C ALA A 93 -32.53 17.69 -3.85
N PRO A 94 -31.66 18.71 -3.92
CA PRO A 94 -30.33 18.60 -3.32
C PRO A 94 -30.49 18.22 -1.85
N LEU A 95 -29.78 17.17 -1.42
CA LEU A 95 -29.60 16.88 0.00
C LEU A 95 -29.08 18.17 0.65
N ASP A 96 -29.84 18.71 1.60
CA ASP A 96 -29.56 19.98 2.25
C ASP A 96 -28.07 20.10 2.59
N SER A 97 -27.42 21.14 2.04
CA SER A 97 -26.04 21.50 2.37
C SER A 97 -25.90 21.58 3.89
N PRO A 98 -24.84 21.00 4.50
CA PRO A 98 -24.60 21.09 5.93
C PRO A 98 -24.05 22.47 6.33
N ASP A 99 -24.67 23.55 5.88
CA ASP A 99 -24.27 24.94 6.15
C ASP A 99 -24.63 25.41 7.58
N GLY A 100 -25.00 24.49 8.48
CA GLY A 100 -25.40 24.80 9.86
C GLY A 100 -24.27 24.79 10.91
N LEU A 101 -23.01 24.51 10.53
CA LEU A 101 -21.90 24.38 11.50
C LEU A 101 -20.72 25.31 11.19
N ALA A 102 -20.99 26.58 10.87
CA ALA A 102 -19.98 27.63 10.94
C ALA A 102 -19.70 28.01 12.40
N SER A 103 -18.69 27.40 13.02
CA SER A 103 -18.15 27.83 14.31
C SER A 103 -17.17 28.98 14.08
N ALA A 104 -17.48 30.14 14.67
CA ALA A 104 -16.63 31.31 14.73
C ALA A 104 -15.23 30.97 15.29
N ALA A 105 -14.18 31.44 14.61
CA ALA A 105 -12.81 31.47 15.12
C ALA A 105 -12.43 32.92 15.46
N PRO A 106 -11.76 33.20 16.59
CA PRO A 106 -11.23 34.52 16.87
C PRO A 106 -9.85 34.72 16.20
N ASP A 107 -9.63 35.94 15.73
CA ASP A 107 -8.37 36.43 15.14
C ASP A 107 -7.20 36.35 16.12
N ALA A 108 -6.01 36.00 15.60
CA ALA A 108 -4.73 36.24 16.25
C ALA A 108 -3.71 36.84 15.25
N PRO A 109 -2.86 37.79 15.70
CA PRO A 109 -2.06 38.64 14.82
C PRO A 109 -0.68 38.03 14.48
N GLY A 110 -0.07 38.58 13.44
CA GLY A 110 1.07 38.01 12.71
C GLY A 110 2.46 38.14 13.33
N GLY A 111 3.43 37.50 12.66
CA GLY A 111 4.84 37.52 13.03
C GLY A 111 5.76 36.90 11.96
N ALA A 112 6.38 37.79 11.17
CA ALA A 112 7.69 37.80 10.51
C ALA A 112 8.39 36.54 9.93
N VAL A 113 8.86 36.73 8.69
CA VAL A 113 9.84 35.97 7.88
C VAL A 113 11.27 36.46 8.19
N PRO A 114 12.32 35.60 8.28
CA PRO A 114 13.32 35.41 7.19
C PRO A 114 13.91 33.97 7.17
N GLY A 115 14.67 33.43 6.21
CA GLY A 115 15.29 33.83 4.94
C GLY A 115 16.10 32.62 4.43
N SER A 116 16.37 32.53 3.13
CA SER A 116 17.28 31.55 2.48
C SER A 116 18.18 32.32 1.51
N PRO A 117 19.29 31.79 0.92
CA PRO A 117 19.82 30.41 0.97
C PRO A 117 21.36 30.34 1.16
N ARG A 118 21.93 29.12 1.29
CA ARG A 118 23.31 28.84 0.83
C ARG A 118 23.42 27.49 0.15
N SER A 119 24.05 27.54 -1.02
CA SER A 119 24.41 26.47 -1.95
C SER A 119 25.69 25.75 -1.51
N LEU A 120 25.77 24.44 -1.74
CA LEU A 120 27.04 23.71 -1.81
C LEU A 120 26.98 22.65 -2.92
N ASP A 121 27.73 22.93 -3.98
CA ASP A 121 28.18 21.99 -5.00
C ASP A 121 29.13 20.95 -4.37
N GLY A 122 29.04 19.71 -4.87
CA GLY A 122 29.97 18.64 -4.50
C GLY A 122 29.77 17.40 -5.37
N THR A 123 30.42 17.37 -6.52
CA THR A 123 30.54 16.21 -7.42
C THR A 123 31.56 15.22 -6.88
N VAL A 124 31.25 13.92 -6.86
CA VAL A 124 32.22 12.84 -6.59
C VAL A 124 32.03 11.70 -7.62
N PRO A 125 33.10 11.06 -8.13
CA PRO A 125 33.05 10.12 -9.26
C PRO A 125 32.71 8.69 -8.84
N GLY A 126 32.06 7.95 -9.75
CA GLY A 126 31.68 6.55 -9.55
C GLY A 126 32.79 5.53 -9.91
N PRO A 127 32.78 4.34 -9.28
CA PRO A 127 33.65 3.23 -9.67
C PRO A 127 33.00 2.26 -10.68
N PRO A 128 33.81 1.44 -11.39
CA PRO A 128 33.38 0.64 -12.54
C PRO A 128 32.81 -0.75 -12.17
N ALA A 129 32.11 -1.35 -13.13
CA ALA A 129 31.46 -2.67 -13.02
C ALA A 129 32.40 -3.85 -13.35
N PRO A 130 32.15 -5.04 -12.78
CA PRO A 130 32.51 -6.31 -13.40
C PRO A 130 31.29 -7.25 -13.61
N PRO A 131 31.46 -8.34 -14.40
CA PRO A 131 30.39 -8.96 -15.16
C PRO A 131 29.82 -10.26 -14.55
N GLY A 132 28.60 -10.59 -14.98
CA GLY A 132 28.13 -11.93 -15.38
C GLY A 132 28.14 -13.08 -14.36
N GLY A 133 26.97 -13.39 -13.80
CA GLY A 133 26.69 -14.67 -13.15
C GLY A 133 25.23 -14.79 -12.68
N THR A 134 24.54 -15.85 -13.11
CA THR A 134 23.17 -16.19 -12.67
C THR A 134 23.22 -16.89 -11.30
N ALA A 135 22.96 -16.14 -10.25
CA ALA A 135 22.62 -16.67 -8.93
C ALA A 135 21.73 -15.67 -8.19
N SER A 136 20.51 -16.08 -7.80
CA SER A 136 19.67 -15.31 -6.89
C SER A 136 20.22 -15.45 -5.47
N GLU A 137 21.19 -14.62 -5.11
CA GLU A 137 21.79 -14.60 -3.77
C GLU A 137 21.12 -13.52 -2.92
N LEU A 138 20.62 -13.84 -1.73
CA LEU A 138 20.17 -12.83 -0.76
C LEU A 138 21.40 -12.24 -0.07
N LEU A 139 21.74 -10.98 -0.33
CA LEU A 139 22.76 -10.28 0.46
C LEU A 139 22.19 -9.94 1.84
N GLY A 140 22.81 -10.47 2.89
CA GLY A 140 22.52 -10.13 4.28
C GLY A 140 22.83 -8.66 4.56
N GLY A 141 21.79 -7.82 4.58
CA GLY A 141 21.86 -6.49 5.22
C GLY A 141 22.10 -6.61 6.73
N PRO A 142 22.45 -5.51 7.43
CA PRO A 142 22.73 -5.53 8.86
C PRO A 142 21.59 -6.20 9.63
N ALA A 143 21.97 -6.96 10.66
CA ALA A 143 21.07 -7.81 11.45
C ALA A 143 19.74 -7.12 11.74
N ALA A 144 18.64 -7.84 11.52
CA ALA A 144 17.30 -7.36 11.81
C ALA A 144 17.25 -6.75 13.23
N PRO A 145 16.52 -5.64 13.44
CA PRO A 145 16.23 -5.19 14.80
C PRO A 145 15.61 -6.35 15.60
N ALA A 146 15.88 -6.37 16.90
CA ALA A 146 15.54 -7.45 17.82
C ALA A 146 14.17 -8.09 17.50
N PRO A 147 14.06 -9.44 17.60
CA PRO A 147 12.84 -10.16 17.24
C PRO A 147 11.63 -9.51 17.90
N CYS A 148 10.59 -9.25 17.10
CA CYS A 148 9.28 -8.89 17.63
C CYS A 148 8.94 -9.89 18.75
N PRO A 149 8.53 -9.43 19.95
CA PRO A 149 8.11 -10.34 21.00
C PRO A 149 6.99 -11.24 20.46
N GLU A 150 7.18 -12.56 20.61
CA GLU A 150 6.28 -13.61 20.16
C GLU A 150 4.81 -13.22 20.37
N TRP A 151 4.05 -13.15 19.28
CA TRP A 151 2.60 -13.09 19.37
C TRP A 151 2.07 -14.48 19.72
N SER A 152 2.08 -14.84 21.00
CA SER A 152 1.35 -15.99 21.49
C SER A 152 -0.16 -15.73 21.33
N THR A 153 -0.88 -16.63 20.68
CA THR A 153 -2.34 -16.56 20.47
C THR A 153 -3.18 -16.84 21.72
N THR A 154 -2.58 -16.80 22.91
CA THR A 154 -3.25 -16.92 24.21
C THR A 154 -2.71 -15.88 25.18
N ARG A 155 -3.27 -14.67 25.17
CA ARG A 155 -3.06 -13.72 26.27
C ARG A 155 -4.31 -12.88 26.55
N SER A 156 -5.17 -13.41 27.42
CA SER A 156 -5.94 -12.60 28.36
C SER A 156 -4.94 -11.97 29.34
N GLY A 157 -4.38 -10.82 28.98
CA GLY A 157 -3.41 -10.14 29.81
C GLY A 157 -3.12 -8.75 29.27
N ARG A 158 -3.53 -7.75 30.03
CA ARG A 158 -3.31 -6.30 29.88
C ARG A 158 -2.27 -5.92 28.79
N LEU A 159 -2.75 -5.27 27.74
CA LEU A 159 -1.90 -4.66 26.70
C LEU A 159 -0.85 -3.75 27.36
N PRO A 160 0.44 -3.85 26.97
CA PRO A 160 1.45 -2.89 27.40
C PRO A 160 1.07 -1.49 26.88
N THR A 161 0.81 -0.55 27.78
CA THR A 161 0.70 0.87 27.48
C THR A 161 2.09 1.50 27.39
N ALA A 162 2.95 0.97 26.51
CA ALA A 162 4.17 1.70 26.19
C ALA A 162 3.74 2.96 25.42
N PRO A 163 4.15 4.17 25.85
CA PRO A 163 3.90 5.37 25.07
C PRO A 163 4.61 5.18 23.74
N VAL A 164 3.83 5.03 22.68
CA VAL A 164 4.36 5.09 21.31
C VAL A 164 4.94 6.48 21.17
N ALA A 165 6.26 6.54 20.97
CA ALA A 165 7.03 7.77 21.04
C ALA A 165 6.48 8.75 20.02
N GLY A 166 6.05 9.94 20.47
CA GLY A 166 5.50 10.98 19.59
C GLY A 166 6.37 11.24 18.35
N ALA A 167 7.69 11.05 18.48
CA ALA A 167 8.65 11.14 17.38
C ALA A 167 8.33 10.27 16.15
N ASP A 168 7.86 9.02 16.32
CA ASP A 168 7.52 8.16 15.18
C ASP A 168 6.28 8.69 14.44
N LEU A 169 5.30 9.17 15.20
CA LEU A 169 4.08 9.75 14.65
C LEU A 169 4.41 11.05 13.91
N ASP A 170 5.23 11.91 14.51
CA ASP A 170 5.66 13.18 13.93
C ASP A 170 6.46 12.95 12.64
N MET A 171 7.35 11.95 12.61
CA MET A 171 8.11 11.59 11.42
C MET A 171 7.19 11.13 10.28
N VAL A 172 6.25 10.22 10.55
CA VAL A 172 5.32 9.72 9.53
C VAL A 172 4.35 10.83 9.07
N ALA A 173 3.87 11.64 10.00
CA ALA A 173 3.04 12.81 9.73
C ALA A 173 3.74 13.82 8.83
N ALA A 174 5.03 14.11 9.09
CA ALA A 174 5.83 15.01 8.27
C ALA A 174 6.05 14.45 6.86
N ALA A 175 6.33 13.15 6.73
CA ALA A 175 6.48 12.52 5.43
C ALA A 175 5.18 12.57 4.61
N LEU A 176 4.03 12.31 5.24
CA LEU A 176 2.72 12.44 4.59
C LEU A 176 2.41 13.90 4.23
N ALA A 177 2.71 14.87 5.10
CA ALA A 177 2.54 16.29 4.79
C ALA A 177 3.38 16.71 3.56
N ALA A 178 4.62 16.24 3.48
CA ALA A 178 5.52 16.51 2.36
C ALA A 178 4.99 15.91 1.05
N LEU A 179 4.56 14.64 1.07
CA LEU A 179 3.95 13.99 -0.09
C LEU A 179 2.65 14.68 -0.53
N SER A 180 1.81 15.08 0.42
CA SER A 180 0.54 15.78 0.13
C SER A 180 0.78 17.18 -0.44
N SER A 181 1.91 17.81 -0.13
CA SER A 181 2.26 19.14 -0.63
C SER A 181 3.02 19.11 -1.96
N ALA A 182 3.48 17.92 -2.39
CA ALA A 182 4.21 17.76 -3.63
C ALA A 182 3.28 17.94 -4.86
N PRO A 183 3.84 18.34 -6.02
CA PRO A 183 3.10 18.32 -7.28
C PRO A 183 2.63 16.91 -7.64
N ALA A 184 1.64 16.83 -8.52
CA ALA A 184 0.99 15.58 -8.94
C ALA A 184 2.01 14.47 -9.29
N ALA A 185 1.88 13.30 -8.64
CA ALA A 185 2.76 12.15 -8.87
C ALA A 185 2.50 11.48 -10.23
N ALA A 186 1.22 11.15 -10.47
CA ALA A 186 0.77 10.37 -11.61
C ALA A 186 -0.77 10.31 -11.65
N THR A 187 -1.33 10.25 -12.86
CA THR A 187 -2.69 9.75 -13.06
C THR A 187 -2.62 8.23 -13.22
N ILE A 188 -3.42 7.48 -12.46
CA ILE A 188 -3.49 6.02 -12.60
C ILE A 188 -4.85 5.67 -13.20
N GLU A 189 -4.86 5.37 -14.49
CA GLU A 189 -6.01 4.72 -15.11
C GLU A 189 -5.90 3.22 -14.85
N LEU A 190 -7.02 2.60 -14.50
CA LEU A 190 -7.04 1.14 -14.49
C LEU A 190 -6.93 0.64 -15.92
N PRO A 191 -6.14 -0.41 -16.16
CA PRO A 191 -6.31 -1.19 -17.37
C PRO A 191 -7.77 -1.68 -17.41
N PRO A 192 -8.34 -1.86 -18.61
CA PRO A 192 -9.68 -2.43 -18.77
C PRO A 192 -9.66 -3.89 -18.27
N VAL A 193 -9.94 -4.09 -16.99
CA VAL A 193 -10.13 -5.41 -16.38
C VAL A 193 -11.62 -5.73 -16.41
N PRO A 194 -12.03 -6.98 -16.73
CA PRO A 194 -13.42 -7.39 -16.60
C PRO A 194 -13.95 -7.03 -15.20
N PRO A 195 -15.14 -6.41 -15.10
CA PRO A 195 -15.67 -5.99 -13.81
C PRO A 195 -15.86 -7.22 -12.90
N PRO A 196 -15.38 -7.19 -11.65
CA PRO A 196 -15.63 -8.28 -10.74
C PRO A 196 -17.12 -8.37 -10.42
N SER A 197 -17.62 -9.58 -10.21
CA SER A 197 -19.00 -9.75 -9.75
C SER A 197 -19.16 -9.18 -8.33
N ALA A 198 -20.38 -8.73 -7.99
CA ALA A 198 -20.69 -8.35 -6.60
C ALA A 198 -20.41 -9.49 -5.61
N GLY A 199 -20.65 -10.75 -6.02
CA GLY A 199 -20.33 -11.94 -5.23
C GLY A 199 -18.83 -12.06 -4.93
N THR A 200 -17.96 -11.83 -5.91
CA THR A 200 -16.50 -11.81 -5.73
C THR A 200 -16.08 -10.75 -4.72
N LEU A 201 -16.64 -9.54 -4.80
CA LEU A 201 -16.30 -8.45 -3.88
C LEU A 201 -16.71 -8.76 -2.43
N LEU A 202 -17.92 -9.30 -2.25
CA LEU A 202 -18.49 -9.60 -0.93
C LEU A 202 -17.90 -10.85 -0.29
N THR A 203 -17.43 -11.81 -1.09
CA THR A 203 -16.83 -13.05 -0.57
C THR A 203 -15.32 -12.97 -0.41
N ARG A 204 -14.67 -11.90 -0.88
CA ARG A 204 -13.23 -11.67 -0.69
C ARG A 204 -12.91 -11.53 0.80
N HIS A 205 -12.20 -12.50 1.34
CA HIS A 205 -11.69 -12.48 2.71
C HIS A 205 -10.30 -13.11 2.77
N SER A 206 -9.53 -12.76 3.80
CA SER A 206 -8.19 -13.30 3.98
C SER A 206 -8.32 -14.73 4.47
N ALA A 207 -7.77 -15.67 3.70
CA ALA A 207 -7.80 -17.07 4.06
C ALA A 207 -6.90 -17.34 5.29
N PRO A 208 -7.30 -18.27 6.15
CA PRO A 208 -6.43 -18.74 7.22
C PRO A 208 -5.28 -19.57 6.63
N TRP A 209 -4.11 -19.54 7.29
CA TRP A 209 -2.90 -20.21 6.82
C TRP A 209 -3.06 -21.70 6.44
N PRO A 210 -3.84 -22.54 7.16
CA PRO A 210 -4.06 -23.93 6.77
C PRO A 210 -4.70 -24.12 5.39
N HIS A 211 -5.27 -23.07 4.78
CA HIS A 211 -5.84 -23.14 3.44
C HIS A 211 -4.86 -22.66 2.36
N ILE A 212 -3.68 -22.15 2.73
CA ILE A 212 -2.69 -21.59 1.81
C ILE A 212 -1.60 -22.58 1.42
N GLY A 213 -1.34 -23.57 2.28
CA GLY A 213 -0.42 -24.68 2.01
C GLY A 213 -1.19 -25.99 1.92
N GLY A 214 -1.02 -26.72 0.83
CA GLY A 214 -1.70 -28.01 0.62
C GLY A 214 -1.08 -28.88 -0.46
N GLY A 215 -0.18 -28.34 -1.29
CA GLY A 215 0.48 -29.08 -2.35
C GLY A 215 -0.39 -29.39 -3.54
N GLY A 216 -1.39 -28.56 -3.79
CA GLY A 216 -2.20 -28.67 -4.98
C GLY A 216 -1.54 -27.99 -6.19
N ALA A 217 -2.34 -27.82 -7.24
CA ALA A 217 -1.92 -27.22 -8.50
C ALA A 217 -1.40 -25.79 -8.33
N ALA A 218 -0.52 -25.40 -9.26
CA ALA A 218 0.02 -24.05 -9.38
C ALA A 218 -1.10 -23.00 -9.46
N VAL A 219 -0.80 -21.78 -9.00
CA VAL A 219 -1.70 -20.64 -9.11
C VAL A 219 -2.03 -20.37 -10.59
N PRO A 220 -3.30 -20.04 -10.92
CA PRO A 220 -3.66 -19.70 -12.30
C PRO A 220 -2.86 -18.50 -12.79
N ALA A 221 -2.35 -18.59 -14.02
CA ALA A 221 -1.62 -17.50 -14.69
C ALA A 221 -2.37 -16.16 -14.61
N ALA A 222 -3.70 -16.20 -14.71
CA ALA A 222 -4.58 -15.03 -14.59
C ALA A 222 -4.40 -14.23 -13.28
N VAL A 223 -4.04 -14.87 -12.15
CA VAL A 223 -3.79 -14.17 -10.89
C VAL A 223 -2.52 -13.32 -10.98
N THR A 224 -1.45 -13.89 -11.54
CA THR A 224 -0.18 -13.18 -11.78
C THR A 224 -0.35 -12.08 -12.83
N GLU A 225 -1.05 -12.39 -13.93
CA GLU A 225 -1.35 -11.43 -15.01
C GLU A 225 -2.16 -10.23 -14.50
N ALA A 226 -3.14 -10.44 -13.61
CA ALA A 226 -3.92 -9.36 -13.03
C ALA A 226 -3.08 -8.38 -12.21
N ALA A 227 -2.09 -8.88 -11.43
CA ALA A 227 -1.13 -8.01 -10.75
C ALA A 227 -0.19 -7.32 -11.74
N ALA A 228 0.34 -8.06 -12.71
CA ALA A 228 1.30 -7.56 -13.69
C ALA A 228 0.72 -6.45 -14.58
N ALA A 229 -0.57 -6.53 -14.92
CA ALA A 229 -1.26 -5.49 -15.70
C ALA A 229 -1.26 -4.11 -15.00
N LEU A 230 -1.15 -4.08 -13.67
CA LEU A 230 -1.22 -2.87 -12.85
C LEU A 230 0.14 -2.41 -12.31
N HIS A 231 1.09 -3.34 -12.19
CA HIS A 231 2.39 -3.07 -11.57
C HIS A 231 3.59 -3.26 -12.52
N GLY A 232 3.38 -3.82 -13.71
CA GLY A 232 4.45 -4.20 -14.64
C GLY A 232 4.88 -5.67 -14.45
N THR A 233 5.09 -6.38 -15.56
CA THR A 233 5.47 -7.80 -15.55
C THR A 233 6.83 -8.03 -14.91
N GLU A 234 7.75 -7.07 -15.01
CA GLU A 234 9.08 -7.12 -14.43
C GLU A 234 9.09 -6.87 -12.91
N ARG A 235 7.95 -6.52 -12.33
CA ARG A 235 7.77 -6.21 -10.90
C ARG A 235 6.88 -7.21 -10.17
N VAL A 236 6.46 -8.27 -10.85
CA VAL A 236 5.64 -9.33 -10.27
C VAL A 236 6.39 -10.64 -10.39
N LEU A 237 6.62 -11.30 -9.26
CA LEU A 237 7.32 -12.58 -9.20
C LEU A 237 6.46 -13.62 -8.49
N ALA A 238 6.09 -14.69 -9.20
CA ALA A 238 5.49 -15.86 -8.60
C ALA A 238 6.61 -16.80 -8.12
N VAL A 239 6.67 -17.04 -6.82
CA VAL A 239 7.60 -17.97 -6.19
C VAL A 239 6.81 -19.20 -5.77
N HIS A 240 7.32 -20.40 -6.09
CA HIS A 240 6.81 -21.67 -5.60
C HIS A 240 7.73 -22.16 -4.47
N PRO A 241 7.36 -21.98 -3.18
CA PRO A 241 8.24 -22.28 -2.06
C PRO A 241 8.88 -23.67 -2.07
N ARG A 242 8.19 -24.67 -2.62
CA ARG A 242 8.68 -26.05 -2.74
C ARG A 242 9.82 -26.23 -3.76
N GLU A 243 9.85 -25.39 -4.79
CA GLU A 243 10.88 -25.42 -5.83
C GLU A 243 12.13 -24.66 -5.40
N VAL A 244 12.00 -23.71 -4.47
CA VAL A 244 13.08 -22.86 -3.96
C VAL A 244 13.01 -22.74 -2.42
N PRO A 245 13.20 -23.84 -1.68
CA PRO A 245 12.97 -23.89 -0.23
C PRO A 245 13.85 -22.91 0.57
N ASP A 246 15.11 -22.70 0.14
CA ASP A 246 16.02 -21.77 0.82
C ASP A 246 15.55 -20.31 0.71
N LEU A 247 15.12 -19.89 -0.49
CA LEU A 247 14.51 -18.58 -0.71
C LEU A 247 13.25 -18.43 0.14
N ALA A 248 12.40 -19.45 0.17
CA ALA A 248 11.16 -19.42 0.92
C ALA A 248 11.39 -19.31 2.43
N ALA A 249 12.39 -20.02 2.97
CA ALA A 249 12.79 -19.92 4.37
C ALA A 249 13.31 -18.52 4.71
N ALA A 250 14.17 -17.95 3.86
CA ALA A 250 14.66 -16.58 4.03
C ALA A 250 13.52 -15.53 3.98
N LEU A 251 12.56 -15.70 3.07
CA LEU A 251 11.37 -14.84 2.99
C LEU A 251 10.50 -14.95 4.25
N ALA A 252 10.32 -16.16 4.78
CA ALA A 252 9.55 -16.39 6.01
C ALA A 252 10.17 -15.69 7.23
N GLU A 253 11.50 -15.78 7.38
CA GLU A 253 12.25 -15.08 8.43
C GLU A 253 12.05 -13.56 8.34
N ARG A 254 12.20 -12.99 7.14
CA ARG A 254 12.02 -11.56 6.87
C ARG A 254 10.57 -11.09 6.98
N CYS A 255 9.61 -12.01 6.95
CA CYS A 255 8.20 -11.76 7.12
C CYS A 255 7.75 -11.78 8.59
N CYS A 256 8.49 -11.07 9.45
CA CYS A 256 8.26 -11.09 10.90
C CYS A 256 8.33 -12.53 11.48
N GLY A 257 9.16 -13.41 10.91
CA GLY A 257 9.29 -14.80 11.35
C GLY A 257 8.03 -15.65 11.17
N GLN A 258 7.28 -15.46 10.09
CA GLN A 258 6.05 -16.24 9.81
C GLN A 258 6.38 -17.51 9.00
N PRO A 259 6.56 -18.69 9.64
CA PRO A 259 6.96 -19.91 8.93
C PRO A 259 5.92 -20.38 7.90
N GLN A 260 4.66 -19.97 8.03
CA GLN A 260 3.60 -20.34 7.09
C GLN A 260 3.83 -19.77 5.68
N VAL A 261 4.67 -18.72 5.55
CA VAL A 261 5.09 -18.18 4.26
C VAL A 261 5.85 -19.22 3.45
N SER A 262 6.75 -20.00 4.07
CA SER A 262 7.50 -21.04 3.36
C SER A 262 6.66 -22.27 3.03
N ALA A 263 5.49 -22.41 3.65
CA ALA A 263 4.55 -23.50 3.40
C ALA A 263 3.48 -23.16 2.35
N ALA A 264 3.43 -21.94 1.85
CA ALA A 264 2.45 -21.54 0.84
C ALA A 264 2.63 -22.32 -0.47
N ASP A 265 1.54 -22.60 -1.17
CA ASP A 265 1.63 -23.23 -2.50
C ASP A 265 2.26 -22.26 -3.52
N THR A 266 1.97 -20.97 -3.42
CA THR A 266 2.61 -19.90 -4.20
C THR A 266 2.66 -18.60 -3.42
N LEU A 267 3.76 -17.87 -3.55
CA LEU A 267 3.92 -16.49 -3.09
C LEU A 267 4.02 -15.58 -4.31
N LEU A 268 3.01 -14.73 -4.49
CA LEU A 268 3.04 -13.66 -5.49
C LEU A 268 3.68 -12.42 -4.86
N LEU A 269 4.93 -12.15 -5.19
CA LEU A 269 5.70 -11.01 -4.69
C LEU A 269 5.53 -9.80 -5.62
N LEU A 270 5.25 -8.63 -5.04
CA LEU A 270 5.20 -7.35 -5.74
C LEU A 270 6.44 -6.53 -5.38
N LEU A 271 7.16 -6.09 -6.40
CA LEU A 271 8.53 -5.65 -6.30
C LEU A 271 8.69 -4.18 -6.71
N GLY A 272 9.46 -3.43 -5.93
CA GLY A 272 9.78 -2.04 -6.19
C GLY A 272 11.28 -1.80 -6.31
N SER A 273 11.61 -0.52 -6.42
CA SER A 273 12.98 -0.06 -6.36
C SER A 273 13.54 -0.25 -4.94
N PRO A 274 14.83 -0.61 -4.77
CA PRO A 274 15.45 -0.70 -3.44
C PRO A 274 15.41 0.61 -2.66
N ASP A 275 15.69 1.73 -3.34
CA ASP A 275 15.85 3.05 -2.75
C ASP A 275 15.13 4.12 -3.60
N PRO A 276 13.78 4.07 -3.67
CA PRO A 276 13.03 5.02 -4.50
C PRO A 276 13.07 6.42 -3.89
N ALA A 277 13.09 7.44 -4.76
CA ALA A 277 12.76 8.81 -4.33
C ALA A 277 11.35 8.84 -3.72
N PRO A 278 11.02 9.78 -2.81
CA PRO A 278 9.74 9.78 -2.08
C PRO A 278 8.49 9.65 -2.98
N GLN A 279 8.47 10.39 -4.09
CA GLN A 279 7.34 10.34 -5.03
C GLN A 279 7.26 9.02 -5.80
N ALA A 280 8.41 8.44 -6.15
CA ALA A 280 8.45 7.10 -6.73
C ALA A 280 7.98 6.06 -5.70
N ALA A 281 8.34 6.22 -4.42
CA ALA A 281 7.89 5.34 -3.34
C ALA A 281 6.36 5.37 -3.19
N LEU A 282 5.75 6.56 -3.25
CA LEU A 282 4.29 6.73 -3.27
C LEU A 282 3.66 5.93 -4.42
N THR A 283 4.10 6.17 -5.66
CA THR A 283 3.54 5.52 -6.84
C THR A 283 3.74 4.00 -6.80
N GLU A 284 4.94 3.53 -6.43
CA GLU A 284 5.26 2.10 -6.36
C GLU A 284 4.42 1.36 -5.30
N HIS A 285 4.28 1.90 -4.08
CA HIS A 285 3.50 1.24 -3.04
C HIS A 285 1.99 1.28 -3.34
N VAL A 286 1.47 2.39 -3.86
CA VAL A 286 0.05 2.48 -4.23
C VAL A 286 -0.27 1.52 -5.38
N SER A 287 0.59 1.48 -6.42
CA SER A 287 0.45 0.52 -7.52
C SER A 287 0.57 -0.93 -7.04
N ALA A 288 1.48 -1.25 -6.11
CA ALA A 288 1.58 -2.58 -5.53
C ALA A 288 0.32 -2.96 -4.73
N GLY A 289 -0.21 -2.07 -3.91
CA GLY A 289 -1.46 -2.32 -3.17
C GLY A 289 -2.64 -2.56 -4.12
N LEU A 290 -2.73 -1.77 -5.19
CA LEU A 290 -3.74 -1.91 -6.24
C LEU A 290 -3.62 -3.25 -6.99
N ALA A 291 -2.41 -3.62 -7.41
CA ALA A 291 -2.12 -4.87 -8.09
C ALA A 291 -2.40 -6.10 -7.21
N ALA A 292 -2.05 -6.04 -5.92
CA ALA A 292 -2.40 -7.08 -4.96
C ALA A 292 -3.92 -7.21 -4.79
N HIS A 293 -4.65 -6.10 -4.78
CA HIS A 293 -6.11 -6.12 -4.75
C HIS A 293 -6.68 -6.85 -5.97
N ALA A 294 -6.21 -6.52 -7.18
CA ALA A 294 -6.66 -7.16 -8.41
C ALA A 294 -6.36 -8.66 -8.44
N ALA A 295 -5.14 -9.07 -8.12
CA ALA A 295 -4.78 -10.49 -8.01
C ALA A 295 -5.65 -11.23 -6.98
N TRP A 296 -5.95 -10.61 -5.84
CA TRP A 296 -6.84 -11.19 -4.83
C TRP A 296 -8.27 -11.36 -5.34
N LEU A 297 -8.82 -10.38 -6.08
CA LEU A 297 -10.13 -10.52 -6.71
C LEU A 297 -10.16 -11.64 -7.75
N THR A 298 -9.15 -11.71 -8.61
CA THR A 298 -9.03 -12.78 -9.62
C THR A 298 -8.96 -14.15 -8.96
N ALA A 299 -8.11 -14.31 -7.94
CA ALA A 299 -8.00 -15.55 -7.19
C ALA A 299 -9.32 -15.91 -6.46
N THR A 300 -10.02 -14.93 -5.91
CA THR A 300 -11.34 -15.14 -5.29
C THR A 300 -12.36 -15.63 -6.33
N ALA A 301 -12.38 -15.01 -7.53
CA ALA A 301 -13.26 -15.40 -8.61
C ALA A 301 -12.99 -16.82 -9.12
N THR A 302 -11.73 -17.25 -9.11
CA THR A 302 -11.32 -18.62 -9.49
C THR A 302 -11.35 -19.61 -8.32
N GLY A 303 -11.79 -19.21 -7.13
CA GLY A 303 -11.97 -20.10 -5.97
C GLY A 303 -10.68 -20.46 -5.24
N HIS A 304 -9.61 -19.67 -5.41
CA HIS A 304 -8.35 -19.85 -4.71
C HIS A 304 -8.34 -19.10 -3.37
N PRO A 305 -7.93 -19.76 -2.27
CA PRO A 305 -7.72 -19.09 -1.00
C PRO A 305 -6.50 -18.16 -1.10
N VAL A 306 -6.66 -16.91 -0.65
CA VAL A 306 -5.62 -15.90 -0.68
C VAL A 306 -5.43 -15.28 0.68
N ARG A 307 -4.18 -15.03 1.04
CA ARG A 307 -3.80 -14.31 2.24
C ARG A 307 -2.80 -13.21 1.89
N PRO A 308 -3.14 -11.92 2.09
CA PRO A 308 -2.17 -10.85 2.00
C PRO A 308 -1.08 -10.99 3.06
N VAL A 309 0.15 -10.71 2.65
CA VAL A 309 1.32 -10.74 3.51
C VAL A 309 2.00 -9.37 3.40
N GLY A 310 1.93 -8.58 4.48
CA GLY A 310 2.33 -7.17 4.48
C GLY A 310 3.59 -6.84 5.29
N CYS A 311 4.14 -7.77 6.07
CA CYS A 311 5.40 -7.54 6.78
C CYS A 311 6.56 -7.97 5.90
N TRP A 312 7.30 -7.03 5.31
CA TRP A 312 8.52 -7.32 4.57
C TRP A 312 9.62 -6.39 5.08
N LEU A 313 10.45 -6.91 6.00
CA LEU A 313 11.50 -6.13 6.65
C LEU A 313 12.67 -5.87 5.70
N ASP A 314 12.62 -4.74 4.99
CA ASP A 314 13.66 -4.26 4.07
C ASP A 314 14.17 -5.36 3.12
N THR A 315 13.27 -6.26 2.72
CA THR A 315 13.62 -7.45 1.94
C THR A 315 13.98 -7.02 0.53
N VAL A 316 15.23 -7.23 0.14
CA VAL A 316 15.73 -6.99 -1.23
C VAL A 316 16.12 -8.33 -1.86
N LEU A 317 15.63 -8.56 -3.06
CA LEU A 317 15.90 -9.73 -3.89
C LEU A 317 16.80 -9.35 -5.07
N HIS A 318 17.65 -10.28 -5.49
CA HIS A 318 18.33 -10.21 -6.78
C HIS A 318 17.47 -10.96 -7.81
N THR A 319 17.04 -10.23 -8.82
CA THR A 319 16.27 -10.75 -9.96
C THR A 319 17.14 -10.67 -11.22
N PRO A 320 16.78 -11.36 -12.32
CA PRO A 320 17.45 -11.16 -13.60
C PRO A 320 17.48 -9.70 -14.07
N GLN A 321 16.54 -8.88 -13.61
CA GLN A 321 16.41 -7.45 -13.92
C GLN A 321 17.10 -6.54 -12.87
N GLY A 322 17.88 -7.13 -11.96
CA GLY A 322 18.64 -6.44 -10.91
C GLY A 322 18.01 -6.52 -9.52
N ARG A 323 18.49 -5.67 -8.61
CA ARG A 323 18.01 -5.60 -7.23
C ARG A 323 16.61 -5.02 -7.17
N ARG A 324 15.74 -5.64 -6.36
CA ARG A 324 14.34 -5.24 -6.17
C ARG A 324 13.91 -5.40 -4.72
N ARG A 325 13.15 -4.44 -4.20
CA ARG A 325 12.58 -4.51 -2.84
C ARG A 325 11.22 -5.21 -2.88
N VAL A 326 10.95 -6.10 -1.95
CA VAL A 326 9.60 -6.66 -1.78
C VAL A 326 8.73 -5.59 -1.11
N LEU A 327 7.74 -5.09 -1.84
CA LEU A 327 6.79 -4.10 -1.33
C LEU A 327 5.62 -4.79 -0.65
N HIS A 328 5.11 -5.86 -1.27
CA HIS A 328 3.96 -6.62 -0.79
C HIS A 328 4.01 -8.05 -1.32
N ALA A 329 3.17 -8.92 -0.77
CA ALA A 329 2.91 -10.21 -1.38
C ALA A 329 1.51 -10.74 -1.08
N LEU A 330 1.09 -11.70 -1.88
CA LEU A 330 -0.03 -12.58 -1.60
C LEU A 330 0.47 -14.01 -1.48
N ALA A 331 0.12 -14.69 -0.40
CA ALA A 331 0.22 -16.13 -0.34
C ALA A 331 -1.09 -16.72 -0.90
N VAL A 332 -0.98 -17.61 -1.87
CA VAL A 332 -2.12 -18.17 -2.60
C VAL A 332 -2.05 -19.69 -2.50
N GLY A 333 -3.14 -20.30 -2.05
CA GLY A 333 -3.28 -21.75 -2.02
C GLY A 333 -3.96 -22.28 -3.29
N SER A 334 -3.91 -23.59 -3.46
CA SER A 334 -4.62 -24.26 -4.56
C SER A 334 -6.15 -24.17 -4.41
N ALA A 335 -6.85 -24.21 -5.55
CA ALA A 335 -8.31 -24.20 -5.57
C ALA A 335 -8.85 -25.40 -4.79
N ARG A 336 -9.93 -25.17 -4.04
CA ARG A 336 -10.68 -26.28 -3.43
C ARG A 336 -11.45 -27.00 -4.52
N GLN A 337 -11.26 -28.31 -4.64
CA GLN A 337 -12.23 -29.16 -5.33
C GLN A 337 -13.54 -29.03 -4.55
N ARG A 338 -14.58 -28.53 -5.21
CA ARG A 338 -15.93 -28.44 -4.63
C ARG A 338 -16.64 -29.78 -4.77
#